data_AF-A0A0B1R0P2-F1
#
_entry.id   AF-A0A0B1R0P2-F1
#
_cell.length_a   1.000
_cell.length_b   1.000
_cell.length_c   1.000
_cell.angle_alpha   90.00
_cell.angle_beta   90.00
_cell.angle_gamma   90.00
#
_symmetry.space_group_name_H-M   'P 1'
#
loop_
_entity.id
_entity.type
_entity.pdbx_description
1 polymer ?
#
loop_
_entity_poly.entity_id
_entity_poly.type
_entity_poly.pdbx_seq_one_letter_code
_entity_poly.pdbx_strand_id
1 'polypeptide(L)' 'MNKSFYCYLIRYSSGSLTLHLQGCSHLNEGENRIFLGSVYKDFQAMNLAKRHSYDVSTCPDCMGKYH' A
#
# COMPACT_ATOMS: atom_id res chain seq x y z
N MET A 1 -19.04 9.66 -7.18
CA MET A 1 -18.00 10.25 -6.31
C MET A 1 -16.87 9.24 -6.18
N ASN A 2 -15.63 9.62 -6.49
CA ASN A 2 -14.48 8.74 -6.24
C ASN A 2 -14.29 8.65 -4.73
N LYS A 3 -14.50 7.45 -4.16
CA LYS A 3 -14.24 7.19 -2.75
C LYS A 3 -12.72 7.15 -2.56
N SER A 4 -12.20 7.89 -1.59
CA SER A 4 -10.80 7.78 -1.21
C SER A 4 -10.59 6.54 -0.35
N PHE A 5 -9.39 5.97 -0.44
CA PHE A 5 -8.94 4.83 0.36
C PHE A 5 -7.69 5.23 1.12
N TYR A 6 -7.56 4.81 2.38
CA TYR A 6 -6.30 4.97 3.10
C TYR A 6 -5.29 3.93 2.64
N CYS A 7 -4.04 4.37 2.49
CA CYS A 7 -2.97 3.57 1.95
C CYS A 7 -1.84 3.45 2.98
N TYR A 8 -1.27 2.24 3.04
CA TYR A 8 -0.23 1.86 3.98
C TYR A 8 0.90 1.15 3.24
N LEU A 9 2.13 1.39 3.68
CA LEU A 9 3.30 0.63 3.29
C LEU A 9 3.66 -0.33 4.42
N ILE A 10 3.71 -1.61 4.10
CA ILE A 10 4.04 -2.67 5.04
C ILE A 10 5.46 -3.16 4.76
N ARG A 11 6.29 -3.23 5.80
CA ARG A 11 7.59 -3.89 5.75
C ARG A 11 7.47 -5.27 6.37
N TYR A 12 7.80 -6.30 5.60
CA TYR A 12 7.87 -7.67 6.08
C TYR A 12 9.25 -8.01 6.64
N SER A 13 9.33 -9.07 7.42
CA SER A 13 10.57 -9.60 8.01
C SER A 13 11.63 -9.97 6.97
N SER A 14 11.21 -10.34 5.76
CA SER A 14 12.08 -10.55 4.60
C SER A 14 12.77 -9.27 4.10
N GLY A 15 12.38 -8.11 4.61
CA GLY A 15 12.81 -6.80 4.14
C GLY A 15 11.99 -6.27 2.96
N SER A 16 11.06 -7.05 2.41
CA SER A 16 10.20 -6.59 1.32
C SER A 16 9.23 -5.50 1.80
N LEU A 17 8.99 -4.53 0.92
CA LEU A 17 8.02 -3.47 1.12
C LEU A 17 6.83 -3.70 0.20
N THR A 18 5.63 -3.75 0.76
CA THR A 18 4.40 -3.96 0.00
C THR A 18 3.35 -2.92 0.34
N LEU A 19 2.75 -2.36 -0.69
CA LEU A 19 1.64 -1.44 -0.63
C LEU A 19 0.32 -2.15 -0.36
N HIS A 20 -0.43 -1.63 0.60
CA HIS A 20 -1.76 -2.11 0.98
C HIS A 20 -2.77 -0.97 1.09
N LEU A 21 -4.04 -1.27 0.83
CA LEU A 21 -5.16 -0.38 1.14
C LEU A 21 -5.80 -0.77 2.47
N GLN A 22 -6.48 0.20 3.08
CA GLN A 22 -7.29 -0.02 4.26
C GLN A 22 -8.35 -1.10 4.02
N GLY A 23 -8.46 -2.04 4.96
CA GLY A 23 -9.40 -3.15 4.89
C GLY A 23 -8.86 -4.40 4.20
N CYS A 24 -7.61 -4.39 3.72
CA CYS A 24 -6.93 -5.62 3.30
C CYS A 24 -6.72 -6.55 4.51
N SER A 25 -7.03 -7.85 4.36
CA SER A 25 -6.78 -8.88 5.37
C SER A 25 -5.29 -8.99 5.72
N HIS A 26 -4.43 -8.81 4.72
CA HIS A 26 -2.97 -8.95 4.83
C HIS A 26 -2.27 -7.68 5.37
N LEU A 27 -3.03 -6.62 5.67
CA LEU A 27 -2.48 -5.34 6.10
C LEU A 27 -1.66 -5.42 7.40
N ASN A 28 -1.97 -6.39 8.28
CA ASN A 28 -1.33 -6.51 9.60
C ASN A 28 -0.29 -7.64 9.67
N GLU A 29 0.10 -8.22 8.54
CA GLU A 29 1.03 -9.37 8.51
C GLU A 29 2.51 -8.97 8.54
N GLY A 30 2.83 -7.68 8.40
CA GLY A 30 4.21 -7.20 8.45
C GLY A 30 4.65 -6.72 9.84
N GLU A 31 5.96 -6.49 9.97
CA GLU A 31 6.60 -6.04 11.20
C GLU A 31 6.41 -4.54 11.44
N ASN A 32 6.27 -3.77 10.36
CA ASN A 32 6.09 -2.32 10.45
C ASN A 32 5.05 -1.86 9.42
N ARG A 33 4.19 -0.93 9.85
CA ARG A 33 3.15 -0.31 9.05
C ARG A 33 3.32 1.20 9.04
N ILE A 34 3.54 1.75 7.85
CA ILE A 34 3.68 3.18 7.62
C ILE A 34 2.42 3.67 6.92
N PHE A 35 1.72 4.64 7.52
CA PHE A 35 0.60 5.29 6.85
C PHE A 35 1.12 6.28 5.80
N LEU A 36 0.68 6.12 4.55
CA LEU A 36 1.11 6.98 3.43
C LEU A 36 0.12 8.11 3.15
N GLY A 37 -1.16 7.94 3.50
CA GLY A 37 -2.20 8.94 3.25
C GLY A 37 -3.48 8.37 2.63
N SER A 38 -4.39 9.27 2.26
CA SER A 38 -5.58 8.95 1.47
C SER A 38 -5.31 9.09 -0.02
N VAL A 39 -5.68 8.07 -0.79
CA VAL A 39 -5.50 8.01 -2.24
C VAL A 39 -6.83 7.74 -2.94
N TYR A 40 -6.95 8.18 -4.19
CA TYR A 40 -8.10 7.89 -5.03
C TYR A 40 -7.80 6.86 -6.11
N LYS A 41 -6.51 6.65 -6.42
CA LYS A 41 -6.02 5.76 -7.46
C LYS A 41 -4.71 5.09 -7.04
N ASP A 42 -4.50 3.88 -7.52
CA ASP A 42 -3.33 3.05 -7.18
C ASP A 42 -1.99 3.71 -7.54
N PHE A 43 -1.94 4.50 -8.62
CA PHE A 43 -0.72 5.23 -8.99
C PHE A 43 -0.32 6.28 -7.94
N GLN A 44 -1.28 6.88 -7.22
CA GLN A 44 -0.97 7.86 -6.17
C GLN A 44 -0.33 7.16 -4.98
N ALA A 45 -0.85 6.00 -4.60
CA ALA A 45 -0.26 5.15 -3.57
C ALA A 45 1.17 4.73 -3.94
N MET A 46 1.39 4.31 -5.19
CA MET A 46 2.71 3.96 -5.69
C MET A 46 3.70 5.14 -5.62
N ASN A 47 3.27 6.33 -6.03
CA ASN A 47 4.12 7.52 -5.96
C ASN A 47 4.48 7.92 -4.52
N LEU A 48 3.57 7.72 -3.56
CA LEU A 48 3.85 7.95 -2.14
C LEU A 48 4.84 6.91 -1.62
N ALA A 49 4.66 5.63 -1.93
CA ALA A 49 5.56 4.57 -1.47
C ALA A 49 6.97 4.70 -2.05
N LYS A 50 7.09 5.14 -3.31
CA LYS A 50 8.38 5.40 -3.97
C LYS A 50 9.23 6.47 -3.29
N ARG A 51 8.65 7.31 -2.42
CA ARG A 51 9.41 8.24 -1.58
C ARG A 51 10.15 7.54 -0.45
N HIS A 52 9.75 6.32 -0.09
CA HIS A 52 10.38 5.52 0.95
C HIS A 52 11.40 4.52 0.37
N SER A 53 11.08 3.88 -0.76
CA SER A 53 11.97 2.92 -1.44
C SER A 53 11.62 2.82 -2.92
N TYR A 54 12.62 2.61 -3.78
CA TYR A 54 12.40 2.34 -5.20
C TYR A 54 11.86 0.92 -5.45
N ASP A 55 12.16 -0.01 -4.55
CA ASP A 55 11.69 -1.39 -4.62
C ASP A 55 10.50 -1.59 -3.68
N VAL A 56 9.31 -1.35 -4.22
CA VAL A 56 8.03 -1.54 -3.53
C VAL A 56 7.11 -2.34 -4.42
N SER A 57 6.60 -3.45 -3.88
CA SER A 57 5.59 -4.28 -4.52
C SER A 57 4.18 -3.83 -4.12
N THR A 58 3.16 -4.23 -4.86
CA THR A 58 1.75 -3.99 -4.50
C THR A 58 1.08 -5.29 -4.08
N CYS A 59 0.23 -5.24 -3.07
CA CYS A 59 -0.55 -6.40 -2.66
C CYS A 59 -1.57 -6.76 -3.75
N PRO A 60 -1.55 -7.97 -4.32
CA PRO A 60 -2.45 -8.37 -5.40
C PRO A 60 -3.92 -8.46 -4.96
N ASP A 61 -4.19 -8.63 -3.66
CA ASP A 61 -5.55 -8.78 -3.14
C ASP A 61 -6.30 -7.46 -3.00
N CYS A 62 -5.59 -6.38 -2.68
CA CYS A 62 -6.21 -5.06 -2.45
C CYS A 62 -5.80 -4.00 -3.48
N MET A 63 -4.62 -4.12 -4.11
CA MET A 63 -4.18 -3.25 -5.19
C MET A 63 -4.48 -3.92 -6.53
N GLY A 64 -5.01 -3.18 -7.52
CA GLY A 64 -5.42 -3.74 -8.82
C GLY A 64 -6.90 -4.12 -8.94
N LYS A 65 -7.73 -3.83 -7.93
CA LYS A 65 -9.20 -3.94 -8.03
C LYS A 65 -9.87 -2.67 -8.58
N TYR A 66 -9.10 -1.61 -8.78
CA TYR A 66 -9.57 -0.31 -9.29
C TYR A 66 -8.94 -0.03 -10.66
N HIS A 67 -9.19 -0.91 -11.63
CA HIS A 67 -8.96 -0.65 -13.05
C HIS A 67 -10.21 -0.04 -13.67
#